data_AF-A0A1M3PAA9-F1
#
_entry.id   AF-A0A1M3PAA9-F1
#
_cell.length_a   1.000
_cell.length_b   1.000
_cell.length_c   1.000
_cell.angle_alpha   90.00
_cell.angle_beta   90.00
_cell.angle_gamma   90.00
#
_symmetry.space_group_name_H-M   'P 1'
#
loop_
_entity.id
_entity.type
_entity.pdbx_description
1 polymer ?
#
loop_
_entity_poly.entity_id
_entity_poly.type
_entity_poly.pdbx_seq_one_letter_code
_entity_poly.pdbx_strand_id
1 'polypeptide(L)'
;MRCQDVSEQATDYMEHALPVRQWLAVRFHLLICSMCRAYMDQLRKTTRLLARGHLPPPPPDVERRLLDASSRPPVEQPPPEPPV
;
A
#
# COMPACT_ATOMS: atom_id res chain seq x y z
N MET A 1 2.71 -16.56 -15.79
CA MET A 1 1.82 -15.54 -15.24
C MET A 1 0.78 -15.18 -16.28
N ARG A 2 -0.49 -15.41 -15.96
CA ARG A 2 -1.68 -15.09 -16.76
C ARG A 2 -2.29 -13.78 -16.24
N CYS A 3 -3.22 -13.21 -17.00
CA CYS A 3 -3.95 -12.01 -16.58
C CYS A 3 -4.74 -12.23 -15.28
N GLN A 4 -5.26 -13.44 -15.06
CA GLN A 4 -5.95 -13.82 -13.83
C GLN A 4 -5.05 -13.73 -12.59
N ASP A 5 -3.81 -14.22 -12.69
CA ASP A 5 -2.84 -14.12 -11.61
C ASP A 5 -2.57 -12.65 -11.23
N VAL A 6 -2.58 -11.71 -12.19
CA VAL A 6 -2.48 -10.26 -11.93
C VAL A 6 -3.65 -9.79 -11.09
N SER A 7 -4.88 -10.16 -11.45
CA SER A 7 -6.08 -9.70 -10.75
C SER A 7 -6.17 -10.25 -9.34
N GLU A 8 -5.73 -11.48 -9.11
CA GLU A 8 -5.68 -12.08 -7.78
C GLU A 8 -4.62 -11.40 -6.90
N GLN A 9 -3.48 -11.02 -7.49
CA GLN A 9 -2.37 -10.36 -6.79
C GLN A 9 -2.46 -8.81 -6.82
N ALA A 10 -3.53 -8.24 -7.36
CA ALA A 10 -3.61 -6.80 -7.63
C ALA A 10 -3.57 -5.96 -6.35
N THR A 11 -4.31 -6.39 -5.32
CA THR A 11 -4.36 -5.72 -4.02
C THR A 11 -3.00 -5.80 -3.32
N ASP A 12 -2.41 -7.00 -3.20
CA ASP A 12 -1.11 -7.21 -2.58
C ASP A 12 0.00 -6.43 -3.31
N TYR A 13 -0.10 -6.30 -4.64
CA TYR A 13 0.80 -5.47 -5.44
C TYR A 13 0.66 -3.98 -5.11
N MET A 14 -0.56 -3.48 -4.89
CA MET A 14 -0.80 -2.08 -4.53
C MET A 14 -0.37 -1.75 -3.10
N GLU A 15 -0.51 -2.71 -2.19
CA GLU A 15 -0.15 -2.58 -0.78
C GLU A 15 1.32 -2.93 -0.49
N HIS A 16 2.10 -3.30 -1.51
CA HIS A 16 3.50 -3.75 -1.38
C HIS A 16 3.67 -4.97 -0.45
N ALA A 17 2.64 -5.83 -0.36
CA ALA A 17 2.63 -7.04 0.44
C ALA A 17 3.15 -8.29 -0.33
N LEU A 18 3.46 -8.15 -1.63
CA LEU A 18 3.96 -9.26 -2.44
C LEU A 18 5.43 -9.60 -2.17
N PRO A 19 5.80 -10.90 -2.15
CA PRO A 19 7.18 -11.32 -2.21
C PRO A 19 7.87 -10.80 -3.48
N VAL A 20 9.16 -10.45 -3.38
CA VAL A 20 9.95 -9.83 -4.46
C VAL A 20 9.81 -10.54 -5.81
N ARG A 21 9.80 -11.89 -5.80
CA ARG A 21 9.64 -12.71 -7.02
C ARG A 21 8.31 -12.47 -7.73
N GLN A 22 7.22 -12.37 -6.97
CA GLN A 22 5.87 -12.18 -7.50
C GLN A 22 5.67 -10.74 -7.96
N TRP A 23 6.18 -9.77 -7.19
CA TRP A 23 6.21 -8.36 -7.60
C TRP A 23 6.88 -8.19 -8.97
N LEU A 24 8.03 -8.84 -9.18
CA LEU A 24 8.76 -8.76 -10.44
C LEU A 24 7.97 -9.41 -11.59
N ALA A 25 7.33 -10.55 -11.36
CA ALA A 25 6.47 -11.20 -12.36
C ALA A 25 5.33 -10.27 -12.79
N VAL A 26 4.64 -9.65 -11.82
CA VAL A 26 3.55 -8.69 -12.08
C VAL A 26 4.07 -7.47 -12.85
N ARG A 27 5.21 -6.93 -12.45
CA ARG A 27 5.89 -5.83 -13.13
C ARG A 27 6.16 -6.15 -14.60
N PHE A 28 6.72 -7.32 -14.89
CA PHE A 28 6.99 -7.77 -16.27
C PHE A 28 5.71 -7.94 -17.07
N HIS A 29 4.66 -8.51 -16.49
CA HIS A 29 3.39 -8.69 -17.19
C HIS A 29 2.72 -7.36 -17.54
N LEU A 30 2.77 -6.37 -16.64
CA LEU A 30 2.25 -5.02 -16.91
C LEU A 30 3.02 -4.29 -18.02
N LEU A 31 4.29 -4.63 -18.25
CA LEU A 31 5.07 -4.08 -19.36
C LEU A 31 4.58 -4.58 -20.72
N ILE A 32 4.13 -5.84 -20.80
CA ILE A 32 3.78 -6.51 -22.06
C ILE A 32 2.27 -6.45 -22.33
N CYS A 33 1.43 -6.45 -21.30
CA CYS A 33 -0.02 -6.49 -21.41
C CYS A 33 -0.66 -5.12 -21.13
N SER A 34 -1.20 -4.49 -22.19
CA SER A 34 -1.92 -3.21 -22.09
C SER A 34 -3.23 -3.32 -21.32
N MET A 35 -3.93 -4.44 -21.42
CA MET A 35 -5.20 -4.68 -20.71
C MET A 35 -5.01 -4.70 -19.19
N CYS A 36 -3.98 -5.42 -18.71
CA CYS A 36 -3.67 -5.45 -17.28
C CYS A 36 -3.21 -4.09 -16.76
N ARG A 37 -2.55 -3.28 -17.60
CA ARG A 37 -2.22 -1.89 -17.24
C ARG A 37 -3.48 -1.04 -17.05
N ALA A 38 -4.42 -1.11 -18.01
CA ALA A 38 -5.69 -0.40 -17.92
C ALA A 38 -6.51 -0.84 -16.68
N TYR A 39 -6.53 -2.13 -16.38
CA TYR A 39 -7.15 -2.69 -15.18
C TYR A 39 -6.54 -2.11 -13.89
N MET A 40 -5.20 -2.12 -13.76
CA MET A 40 -4.51 -1.55 -12.61
C MET A 40 -4.78 -0.04 -12.46
N ASP A 41 -4.83 0.69 -13.58
CA ASP A 41 -5.13 2.12 -13.56
C ASP A 41 -6.57 2.40 -13.14
N GLN A 42 -7.53 1.54 -13.51
CA GLN A 42 -8.90 1.61 -13.00
C GLN A 42 -8.94 1.41 -11.49
N LEU A 43 -8.29 0.38 -10.97
CA LEU A 43 -8.23 0.12 -9.52
C LEU A 43 -7.63 1.31 -8.76
N ARG A 44 -6.52 1.87 -9.24
CA ARG A 44 -5.90 3.07 -8.66
C ARG A 44 -6.81 4.29 -8.66
N LYS A 45 -7.63 4.46 -9.71
CA LYS A 45 -8.62 5.55 -9.75
C LYS A 45 -9.70 5.33 -8.70
N THR A 46 -10.21 4.10 -8.57
CA THR A 46 -11.18 3.74 -7.53
C THR A 46 -10.63 4.04 -6.14
N THR A 47 -9.42 3.58 -5.80
CA THR A 47 -8.84 3.86 -4.49
C THR A 47 -8.61 5.34 -4.25
N ARG A 48 -8.17 6.11 -5.25
CA ARG A 48 -8.03 7.58 -5.14
C ARG A 48 -9.37 8.29 -4.91
N LEU A 49 -10.44 7.82 -5.55
CA LEU A 49 -11.77 8.39 -5.33
C LEU A 49 -12.25 8.12 -3.90
N LEU A 50 -12.05 6.90 -3.40
CA LEU A 50 -12.37 6.54 -2.02
C LEU A 50 -11.52 7.33 -1.02
N ALA A 51 -10.22 7.48 -1.28
CA ALA A 51 -9.30 8.24 -0.42
C ALA A 51 -9.63 9.74 -0.35
N ARG A 52 -10.32 10.28 -1.35
CA ARG A 52 -10.81 11.67 -1.36
C ARG A 52 -12.14 11.85 -0.62
N GLY A 53 -12.71 10.78 -0.07
CA GLY A 53 -13.83 10.88 0.86
C GLY A 53 -13.50 11.84 2.02
N HIS A 54 -14.53 12.46 2.59
CA HIS A 54 -14.35 13.43 3.68
C HIS A 54 -13.95 12.70 4.96
N LEU A 55 -12.66 12.38 5.08
CA LEU A 55 -12.10 11.88 6.31
C LEU A 55 -11.94 13.08 7.25
N PRO A 56 -12.47 13.03 8.49
CA PRO A 56 -12.26 14.10 9.44
C PRO A 56 -10.75 14.29 9.65
N PRO A 57 -10.29 15.55 9.79
CA PRO A 57 -8.89 15.80 10.08
C PRO A 57 -8.49 15.08 11.37
N PRO A 58 -7.23 14.61 11.47
CA PRO A 58 -6.75 13.98 12.69
C PRO A 58 -6.87 14.95 13.88
N PRO A 59 -7.10 14.43 15.10
CA PRO A 59 -7.09 15.26 16.30
C PRO A 59 -5.78 16.03 16.43
N PRO A 60 -5.80 17.28 16.93
CA PRO A 60 -4.61 18.14 16.98
C PRO A 60 -3.51 17.63 17.91
N ASP A 61 -3.84 16.77 18.90
CA ASP A 61 -2.85 16.08 19.72
C ASP A 61 -2.13 14.96 18.96
N VAL A 62 -2.85 14.24 18.08
CA VAL A 62 -2.29 13.18 17.22
C VAL A 62 -1.35 13.78 16.19
N GLU A 63 -1.75 14.89 15.55
CA GLU A 63 -0.92 15.59 14.57
C GLU A 63 0.40 16.09 15.17
N ARG A 64 0.33 16.73 16.36
CA ARG A 64 1.52 17.19 17.08
C ARG A 64 2.47 16.03 17.40
N ARG A 65 1.95 14.92 17.93
CA ARG A 65 2.76 13.72 18.23
C ARG A 65 3.44 13.14 16.99
N LEU A 66 2.79 13.16 15.83
CA LEU A 66 3.36 12.67 14.57
C LEU A 66 4.49 13.57 14.06
N LEU A 67 4.31 14.90 14.12
CA LEU A 67 5.34 15.87 13.74
C LEU A 67 6.57 15.78 14.66
N ASP A 68 6.35 15.63 15.96
CA ASP A 68 7.43 15.44 16.94
C ASP A 68 8.15 14.09 16.75
N ALA A 69 7.42 13.03 16.43
CA ALA A 69 8.01 11.71 16.17
C ALA A 69 8.84 11.69 14.87
N SER A 70 8.41 12.39 13.82
CA SER A 70 9.15 12.45 12.54
C SER A 70 10.42 13.31 12.58
N SER A 71 10.51 14.25 13.53
CA SER A 71 11.71 15.04 13.80
C SER A 71 12.69 14.37 14.78
N ARG A 72 12.27 13.28 15.45
CA ARG A 72 13.10 12.44 16.31
C ARG A 72 13.75 11.30 15.48
N PRO A 73 15.02 10.92 15.71
CA PRO A 73 15.57 9.73 15.06
C PRO A 73 14.74 8.49 15.42
N PRO A 74 14.61 7.49 14.51
CA PRO A 74 13.81 6.30 14.76
C PRO A 74 14.25 5.63 16.07
N VAL A 75 13.37 5.64 17.07
CA VAL A 75 13.56 4.81 18.27
C VAL A 75 12.93 3.46 17.94
N GLU A 76 13.78 2.46 17.74
CA GLU A 76 13.40 1.04 17.69
C GLU A 76 12.49 0.74 18.89
N GLN A 77 11.25 0.32 18.65
CA GLN A 77 10.34 -0.08 19.72
C GLN A 77 10.83 -1.40 20.32
N PRO A 78 11.09 -1.50 21.63
CA PRO A 78 11.42 -2.78 22.25
C PRO A 78 10.25 -3.77 22.08
N PRO A 79 10.53 -5.07 21.90
CA PRO A 79 9.54 -6.08 21.58
C PRO A 79 8.40 -6.10 22.62
N PRO A 80 7.14 -6.37 22.20
CA PRO A 80 6.01 -6.41 23.12
C PRO A 80 6.26 -7.44 24.23
N GLU A 81 6.05 -7.04 25.48
CA GLU A 81 6.12 -7.95 26.62
C GLU A 81 5.10 -9.08 26.47
N PRO A 82 5.46 -10.33 26.82
CA PRO A 82 4.54 -11.46 26.75
C PRO A 82 3.37 -11.27 27.73
N PRO A 83 2.17 -11.78 27.39
CA PRO A 83 1.03 -11.73 28.29
C PRO A 83 1.30 -12.54 29.57
N VAL A 84 0.91 -11.96 30.72
CA VAL A 84 0.99 -12.54 32.08
C VAL A 84 0.03 -13.72 32.24
#